data_AF-A0A1Q5X1P4-F1
#
_entry.id   AF-A0A1Q5X1P4-F1
#
_cell.length_a   1.000
_cell.length_b   1.000
_cell.length_c   1.000
_cell.angle_alpha   90.00
_cell.angle_beta   90.00
_cell.angle_gamma   90.00
#
_symmetry.space_group_name_H-M   'P 1'
#
loop_
_entity.id
_entity.type
_entity.pdbx_description
1 polymer ?
#
loop_
_entity_poly.entity_id
_entity_poly.type
_entity_poly.pdbx_seq_one_letter_code
_entity_poly.pdbx_strand_id
1 'polypeptide(L)'
;MRNISRENFFKLICSVRDIVEKEIDLPKYFEEGSSKINMELSEVDFQGVSNGFLSEIVYAITGYDVEVIGEVEELFTCPCCGFKTLTELYDKIEGTGYDICPYCKWQDDGTMDINSYRSINKGSIADHLNKLRINSNKYYINKWLDGKD
;
A
#
# COMPACT_ATOMS: atom_id res chain seq x y z
N MET A 1 -26.26 4.80 5.58
CA MET A 1 -24.81 4.69 5.78
C MET A 1 -24.26 6.09 5.90
N ARG A 2 -23.32 6.36 6.82
CA ARG A 2 -22.65 7.67 6.91
C ARG A 2 -21.46 7.67 5.96
N ASN A 3 -21.15 8.82 5.36
CA ASN A 3 -20.08 8.92 4.39
C ASN A 3 -18.98 9.85 4.90
N ILE A 4 -17.73 9.55 4.56
CA ILE A 4 -16.56 10.39 4.82
C ILE A 4 -15.76 10.55 3.52
N SER A 5 -15.45 11.77 3.13
CA SER A 5 -14.56 12.00 1.98
C SER A 5 -13.13 11.53 2.30
N ARG A 6 -12.34 11.13 1.29
CA ARG A 6 -10.90 10.84 1.45
C ARG A 6 -10.14 11.96 2.19
N GLU A 7 -10.39 13.23 1.86
CA GLU A 7 -9.77 14.38 2.57
C GLU A 7 -10.04 14.34 4.08
N ASN A 8 -11.30 14.14 4.47
CA ASN A 8 -11.67 14.01 5.89
C ASN A 8 -11.15 12.72 6.54
N PHE A 9 -10.99 11.63 5.79
CA PHE A 9 -10.30 10.44 6.27
C PHE A 9 -8.86 10.76 6.67
N PHE A 10 -8.12 11.50 5.83
CA PHE A 10 -6.75 11.91 6.14
C PHE A 10 -6.69 12.77 7.40
N LYS A 11 -7.57 13.78 7.51
CA LYS A 11 -7.68 14.62 8.72
C LYS A 11 -7.98 13.80 9.97
N LEU A 12 -8.87 12.80 9.88
CA LEU A 12 -9.19 11.89 10.97
C LEU A 12 -7.95 11.09 11.41
N ILE A 13 -7.23 10.48 10.46
CA ILE A 13 -6.03 9.70 10.77
C ILE A 13 -4.94 10.56 11.41
N CYS A 14 -4.69 11.77 10.91
CA CYS A 14 -3.76 12.71 11.54
C CYS A 14 -4.20 13.03 12.98
N SER A 15 -5.48 13.33 13.19
CA SER A 15 -6.00 13.62 14.53
C SER A 15 -5.85 12.44 15.50
N VAL A 16 -6.11 11.22 15.04
CA VAL A 16 -5.96 10.00 15.85
C VAL A 16 -4.49 9.79 16.22
N ARG A 17 -3.57 9.94 15.26
CA ARG A 17 -2.13 9.77 15.51
C ARG A 17 -1.59 10.81 16.48
N ASP A 18 -1.99 12.08 16.36
CA ASP A 18 -1.64 13.13 17.32
C ASP A 18 -2.07 12.78 18.75
N ILE A 19 -3.25 12.17 18.93
CA ILE A 19 -3.72 11.71 20.23
C ILE A 19 -2.88 10.53 20.71
N VAL A 20 -2.63 9.55 19.84
CA VAL A 20 -1.83 8.37 20.17
C VAL A 20 -0.42 8.77 20.61
N GLU A 21 0.24 9.69 19.91
CA GLU A 21 1.58 10.18 20.24
C GLU A 21 1.64 10.91 21.59
N LYS A 22 0.57 11.63 21.96
CA LYS A 22 0.52 12.43 23.19
C LYS A 22 0.08 11.63 24.40
N GLU A 23 -0.91 10.76 24.22
CA GLU A 23 -1.66 10.14 25.33
C GLU A 23 -1.38 8.64 25.48
N ILE A 24 -0.80 8.00 24.47
CA ILE A 24 -0.59 6.55 24.46
C ILE A 24 0.89 6.22 24.38
N ASP A 25 1.40 5.56 25.41
CA ASP A 25 2.70 4.89 25.38
C ASP A 25 2.62 3.66 24.46
N LEU A 26 2.66 3.89 23.14
CA LEU A 26 2.63 2.86 22.10
C LEU A 26 3.66 1.74 22.31
N PRO A 27 4.93 2.03 22.67
CA PRO A 27 5.95 1.00 22.90
C PRO A 27 5.52 -0.12 23.85
N LYS A 28 4.65 0.14 24.84
CA LYS A 28 4.19 -0.91 25.79
C LYS A 28 3.33 -2.00 25.13
N TYR A 29 2.85 -1.78 23.92
CA TYR A 29 2.04 -2.74 23.15
C TYR A 29 2.86 -3.48 22.08
N PHE A 30 4.14 -3.16 21.93
CA PHE A 30 5.01 -3.82 20.96
C PHE A 30 5.73 -5.03 21.59
N GLU A 31 5.91 -6.08 20.79
CA GLU A 31 6.73 -7.23 21.17
C GLU A 31 8.22 -6.85 21.24
N GLU A 32 8.99 -7.51 22.11
CA GLU A 32 10.42 -7.25 22.26
C GLU A 32 11.17 -7.41 20.92
N GLY A 33 11.93 -6.39 20.54
CA GLY A 33 12.77 -6.40 19.33
C GLY A 33 12.15 -5.79 18.08
N SER A 34 10.92 -5.27 18.12
CA SER A 34 10.40 -4.42 17.04
C SER A 34 11.14 -3.07 17.06
N SER A 35 12.00 -2.83 16.08
CA SER A 35 12.79 -1.60 15.95
C SER A 35 11.92 -0.34 15.81
N LYS A 36 12.46 0.79 16.29
CA LYS A 36 11.84 2.14 16.26
C LYS A 36 11.18 2.42 14.91
N ILE A 37 9.86 2.52 14.91
CA ILE A 37 9.06 2.96 13.77
C ILE A 37 9.27 4.47 13.67
N ASN A 38 9.99 4.93 12.64
CA ASN A 38 9.92 6.34 12.26
C ASN A 38 8.54 6.57 11.64
N MET A 39 7.65 7.21 12.41
CA MET A 39 6.29 7.52 11.97
C MET A 39 6.27 8.93 11.38
N GLU A 40 6.93 9.14 10.23
CA GLU A 40 6.64 10.31 9.41
C GLU A 40 5.54 9.95 8.42
N LEU A 41 4.38 10.53 8.65
CA LEU A 41 3.22 10.46 7.77
C LEU A 41 3.49 11.19 6.48
N SER A 42 3.16 10.57 5.35
CA SER A 42 2.95 11.29 4.12
C SER A 42 1.64 10.82 3.47
N GLU A 43 0.95 11.71 2.75
CA GLU A 43 -0.25 11.35 1.96
C GLU A 43 0.01 10.14 1.04
N VAL A 44 1.28 9.90 0.70
CA VAL A 44 1.80 8.75 -0.05
C VAL A 44 1.44 7.40 0.60
N ASP A 45 1.27 7.31 1.92
CA ASP A 45 0.96 6.04 2.62
C ASP A 45 -0.37 5.38 2.16
N PHE A 46 -1.29 6.21 1.67
CA PHE A 46 -2.62 5.81 1.22
C PHE A 46 -2.89 6.08 -0.26
N GLN A 47 -1.86 6.45 -1.03
CA GLN A 47 -1.99 6.62 -2.47
C GLN A 47 -2.43 5.31 -3.13
N GLY A 48 -3.47 5.38 -3.97
CA GLY A 48 -4.06 4.25 -4.67
C GLY A 48 -4.80 3.26 -3.78
N VAL A 49 -5.01 3.60 -2.50
CA VAL A 49 -5.72 2.74 -1.56
C VAL A 49 -7.22 2.81 -1.78
N SER A 50 -7.86 1.65 -1.85
CA SER A 50 -9.29 1.52 -2.11
C SER A 50 -10.12 2.13 -0.98
N ASN A 51 -11.23 2.76 -1.36
CA ASN A 51 -12.17 3.34 -0.40
C ASN A 51 -12.76 2.27 0.54
N GLY A 52 -12.96 1.04 0.06
CA GLY A 52 -13.40 -0.08 0.90
C GLY A 52 -12.40 -0.37 2.02
N PHE A 53 -11.10 -0.44 1.71
CA PHE A 53 -10.07 -0.65 2.72
C PHE A 53 -9.96 0.54 3.70
N LEU A 54 -10.09 1.78 3.22
CA LEU A 54 -10.11 2.94 4.11
C LEU A 54 -11.32 2.90 5.06
N SER A 55 -12.47 2.41 4.61
CA SER A 55 -13.68 2.25 5.43
C SER A 55 -13.47 1.27 6.58
N GLU A 56 -12.80 0.14 6.31
CA GLU A 56 -12.40 -0.83 7.35
C GLU A 56 -11.47 -0.21 8.41
N ILE A 57 -10.55 0.68 8.00
CA ILE A 57 -9.70 1.41 8.94
C ILE A 57 -10.55 2.33 9.83
N VAL A 58 -11.50 3.09 9.26
CA VAL A 58 -12.36 3.97 10.07
C VAL A 58 -13.18 3.17 11.07
N TYR A 59 -13.73 2.03 10.64
CA TYR A 59 -14.44 1.13 11.53
C TYR A 59 -13.52 0.62 12.66
N ALA A 60 -12.32 0.16 12.33
CA ALA A 60 -11.37 -0.36 13.32
C ALA A 60 -10.95 0.68 14.37
N ILE A 61 -10.75 1.95 13.99
CA ILE A 61 -10.29 2.99 14.92
C ILE A 61 -11.42 3.69 15.68
N THR A 62 -12.62 3.77 15.10
CA THR A 62 -13.73 4.55 15.68
C THR A 62 -14.92 3.72 16.14
N GLY A 63 -15.06 2.48 15.65
CA GLY A 63 -16.24 1.64 15.84
C GLY A 63 -17.45 2.04 15.00
N TYR A 64 -17.35 3.08 14.16
CA TYR A 64 -18.45 3.50 13.27
C TYR A 64 -18.32 2.88 11.89
N ASP A 65 -19.43 2.29 11.44
CA ASP A 65 -19.61 1.84 10.07
C ASP A 65 -19.88 3.06 9.15
N VAL A 66 -18.92 3.35 8.28
CA VAL A 66 -18.95 4.48 7.33
C VAL A 66 -18.45 4.04 5.97
N GLU A 67 -18.92 4.72 4.93
CA GLU A 67 -18.37 4.60 3.58
C GLU A 67 -17.39 5.74 3.31
N VAL A 68 -16.15 5.40 2.98
CA VAL A 68 -15.19 6.38 2.44
C VAL A 68 -15.54 6.63 0.97
N ILE A 69 -15.63 7.90 0.58
CA ILE A 69 -16.01 8.31 -0.78
C ILE A 69 -15.00 9.28 -1.39
N GLY A 70 -14.99 9.35 -2.72
CA GLY A 70 -14.09 10.18 -3.51
C GLY A 70 -13.24 9.36 -4.49
N GLU A 71 -12.58 10.04 -5.41
CA GLU A 71 -11.74 9.40 -6.42
C GLU A 71 -10.48 8.80 -5.79
N VAL A 72 -10.14 7.58 -6.23
CA VAL A 72 -8.87 6.94 -5.91
C VAL A 72 -7.86 7.38 -6.96
N GLU A 73 -6.62 7.65 -6.55
CA GLU A 73 -5.57 8.07 -7.49
C GLU A 73 -5.36 7.00 -8.56
N GLU A 74 -5.33 7.41 -9.83
CA GLU A 74 -5.07 6.50 -10.94
C GLU A 74 -3.60 6.07 -10.93
N LEU A 75 -3.36 4.79 -10.64
CA LEU A 75 -2.04 4.17 -10.64
C LEU A 75 -1.96 3.09 -11.72
N PHE A 76 -0.76 2.86 -12.22
CA PHE A 76 -0.44 1.80 -13.15
C PHE A 76 -0.34 0.43 -12.47
N THR A 77 -0.67 -0.59 -13.24
CA THR A 77 -0.64 -1.99 -12.83
C THR A 77 0.79 -2.48 -12.68
N CYS A 78 1.13 -3.02 -11.51
CA CYS A 78 2.40 -3.69 -11.29
C CYS A 78 2.47 -4.99 -12.11
N PRO A 79 3.50 -5.20 -12.97
CA PRO A 79 3.61 -6.40 -13.80
C PRO A 79 3.83 -7.68 -12.98
N CYS A 80 4.32 -7.55 -11.74
CA CYS A 80 4.54 -8.70 -10.87
C CYS A 80 3.26 -9.18 -10.19
N CYS A 81 2.52 -8.29 -9.53
CA CYS A 81 1.40 -8.69 -8.67
C CYS A 81 0.01 -8.39 -9.24
N GLY A 82 -0.08 -7.51 -10.24
CA GLY A 82 -1.34 -7.13 -10.87
C GLY A 82 -2.11 -6.02 -10.16
N PHE A 83 -1.69 -5.53 -9.00
CA PHE A 83 -2.33 -4.39 -8.35
C PHE A 83 -1.93 -3.05 -8.97
N LYS A 84 -2.85 -2.09 -8.99
CA LYS A 84 -2.60 -0.70 -9.37
C LYS A 84 -1.86 0.03 -8.25
N THR A 85 -0.53 0.08 -8.35
CA THR A 85 0.34 0.61 -7.29
C THR A 85 1.48 1.47 -7.78
N LEU A 86 1.72 1.52 -9.09
CA LEU A 86 2.85 2.26 -9.66
C LEU A 86 2.38 3.66 -10.09
N THR A 87 3.11 4.68 -9.70
CA THR A 87 2.91 6.08 -10.09
C THR A 87 3.44 6.37 -11.50
N GLU A 88 4.38 5.57 -11.97
CA GLU A 88 4.95 5.62 -13.33
C GLU A 88 5.28 4.20 -13.83
N LEU A 89 5.32 4.03 -15.15
CA LEU A 89 5.80 2.82 -15.80
C LEU A 89 7.19 3.05 -16.39
N TYR A 90 7.99 1.98 -16.44
CA TYR A 90 9.26 1.97 -17.14
C TYR A 90 9.06 2.30 -18.63
N ASP A 91 9.75 3.35 -19.09
CA ASP A 91 9.80 3.74 -20.48
C ASP A 91 11.26 3.74 -20.97
N LYS A 92 11.55 2.89 -21.96
CA LYS A 92 12.90 2.74 -22.51
C LYS A 92 13.30 3.89 -23.43
N ILE A 93 12.34 4.60 -23.99
CA ILE A 93 12.53 5.72 -24.93
C ILE A 93 12.74 7.01 -24.14
N GLU A 94 11.86 7.28 -23.17
CA GLU A 94 11.92 8.49 -22.33
C GLU A 94 12.92 8.36 -21.16
N GLY A 95 13.32 7.13 -20.81
CA GLY A 95 14.28 6.86 -19.74
C GLY A 95 13.71 7.00 -18.33
N THR A 96 12.38 6.95 -18.18
CA THR A 96 11.64 7.09 -16.92
C THR A 96 11.23 5.73 -16.32
N GLY A 97 10.71 5.74 -15.09
CA GLY A 97 10.00 4.60 -14.50
C GLY A 97 10.87 3.58 -13.79
N TYR A 98 11.26 3.87 -12.55
CA TYR A 98 11.83 2.86 -11.63
C TYR A 98 11.00 2.78 -10.35
N ASP A 99 9.68 2.83 -10.49
CA ASP A 99 8.80 2.75 -9.33
C ASP A 99 8.82 1.35 -8.70
N ILE A 100 8.72 1.30 -7.39
CA ILE A 100 8.77 0.06 -6.61
C ILE A 100 7.39 -0.20 -6.05
N CYS A 101 6.79 -1.31 -6.48
CA CYS A 101 5.48 -1.72 -5.99
C CYS A 101 5.49 -1.86 -4.46
N PRO A 102 4.72 -1.05 -3.70
CA PRO A 102 4.68 -1.11 -2.25
C PRO A 102 4.13 -2.45 -1.73
N TYR A 103 3.36 -3.18 -2.53
CA TYR A 103 2.83 -4.50 -2.22
C TYR A 103 3.88 -5.62 -2.36
N CYS A 104 4.37 -5.87 -3.58
CA CYS A 104 5.24 -7.02 -3.88
C CYS A 104 6.75 -6.70 -3.89
N LYS A 105 7.11 -5.43 -3.73
CA LYS A 105 8.48 -4.90 -3.75
C LYS A 105 9.24 -5.11 -5.07
N TRP A 106 8.52 -5.40 -6.15
CA TRP A 106 9.08 -5.41 -7.49
C TRP A 106 9.32 -3.98 -7.97
N GLN A 107 10.55 -3.67 -8.35
CA GLN A 107 10.92 -2.46 -9.09
C GLN A 107 10.60 -2.67 -10.55
N ASP A 108 9.77 -1.80 -11.12
CA ASP A 108 9.50 -1.81 -12.54
C ASP A 108 10.79 -1.48 -13.32
N ASP A 109 11.04 -2.30 -14.33
CA ASP A 109 12.23 -2.30 -15.16
C ASP A 109 11.92 -2.77 -16.58
N GLY A 110 10.63 -2.73 -16.93
CA GLY A 110 10.06 -3.09 -18.23
C GLY A 110 9.99 -4.59 -18.52
N THR A 111 10.34 -5.47 -17.58
CA THR A 111 10.20 -6.91 -17.82
C THR A 111 8.78 -7.43 -17.60
N MET A 112 8.29 -8.14 -18.62
CA MET A 112 7.01 -8.86 -18.64
C MET A 112 7.19 -10.39 -18.65
N ASP A 113 8.39 -10.89 -18.97
CA ASP A 113 8.69 -12.32 -18.87
C ASP A 113 8.80 -12.73 -17.40
N ILE A 114 7.85 -13.56 -16.98
CA ILE A 114 7.71 -13.94 -15.57
C ILE A 114 8.88 -14.77 -15.04
N ASN A 115 9.62 -15.46 -15.90
CA ASN A 115 10.72 -16.34 -15.53
C ASN A 115 12.10 -15.67 -15.69
N SER A 116 12.14 -14.47 -16.28
CA SER A 116 13.39 -13.75 -16.48
C SER A 116 13.93 -13.26 -15.13
N TYR A 117 15.15 -13.68 -14.78
CA TYR A 117 15.84 -13.17 -13.60
C TYR A 117 16.26 -11.71 -13.80
N ARG A 118 15.92 -10.84 -12.84
CA ARG A 118 16.28 -9.43 -12.86
C ARG A 118 17.18 -9.11 -11.67
N SER A 119 18.41 -8.70 -11.95
CA SER A 119 19.41 -8.42 -10.92
C SER A 119 18.96 -7.33 -9.94
N ILE A 120 18.24 -6.30 -10.43
CA ILE A 120 17.72 -5.21 -9.59
C ILE A 120 16.68 -5.72 -8.58
N ASN A 121 15.86 -6.69 -8.98
CA ASN A 121 14.83 -7.31 -8.15
C ASN A 121 15.36 -8.52 -7.35
N LYS A 122 16.58 -8.99 -7.63
CA LYS A 122 17.19 -10.19 -7.03
C LYS A 122 16.28 -11.42 -7.18
N GLY A 123 15.63 -11.55 -8.33
CA GLY A 123 14.69 -12.63 -8.62
C GLY A 123 13.92 -12.41 -9.92
N SER A 124 13.09 -13.39 -10.24
CA SER A 124 12.06 -13.30 -11.28
C SER A 124 10.70 -12.90 -10.70
N ILE A 125 9.75 -12.50 -11.55
CA ILE A 125 8.36 -12.27 -11.11
C ILE A 125 7.78 -13.54 -10.47
N ALA A 126 8.07 -14.72 -11.04
CA ALA A 126 7.64 -16.00 -10.49
C ALA A 126 8.15 -16.21 -9.04
N ASP A 127 9.40 -15.83 -8.74
CA ASP A 127 9.95 -15.92 -7.39
C ASP A 127 9.21 -15.00 -6.41
N HIS A 128 8.91 -13.77 -6.81
CA HIS A 128 8.16 -12.82 -6.00
C HIS A 128 6.73 -13.30 -5.73
N LEU A 129 6.04 -13.78 -6.76
CA LEU A 129 4.71 -14.37 -6.63
C LEU A 129 4.70 -15.58 -5.68
N ASN A 130 5.72 -16.44 -5.74
CA ASN A 130 5.84 -17.57 -4.83
C ASN A 130 6.05 -17.11 -3.37
N LYS A 131 6.88 -16.08 -3.15
CA LYS A 131 7.07 -15.48 -1.80
C LYS A 131 5.76 -14.92 -1.24
N LEU A 132 4.94 -14.27 -2.07
CA LEU A 132 3.63 -13.76 -1.66
C LEU A 132 2.68 -14.89 -1.25
N ARG A 133 2.69 -16.02 -1.97
CA ARG A 133 1.88 -17.20 -1.64
C ARG A 133 2.27 -17.84 -0.30
N ILE A 134 3.57 -17.94 -0.03
CA ILE A 134 4.09 -18.56 1.20
C ILE A 134 3.85 -17.66 2.43
N ASN A 135 3.82 -16.34 2.27
CA ASN A 135 3.60 -15.36 3.34
C ASN A 135 2.24 -14.64 3.23
N SER A 136 1.17 -15.38 2.94
CA SER A 136 -0.16 -14.83 2.62
C SER A 136 -0.71 -13.87 3.69
N ASN A 137 -0.48 -14.13 4.98
CA ASN A 137 -0.99 -13.29 6.08
C ASN A 137 -0.46 -11.85 6.06
N LYS A 138 0.74 -11.60 5.54
CA LYS A 138 1.31 -10.25 5.45
C LYS A 138 0.64 -9.40 4.35
N TYR A 139 -0.06 -10.03 3.42
CA TYR A 139 -0.49 -9.42 2.16
C TYR A 139 -2.00 -9.60 1.87
N TYR A 140 -2.79 -9.94 2.90
CA TYR A 140 -4.18 -10.41 2.76
C TYR A 140 -5.25 -9.31 2.65
N ILE A 141 -4.86 -8.06 2.51
CA ILE A 141 -5.81 -6.94 2.52
C ILE A 141 -5.96 -6.38 1.12
N ASN A 142 -7.21 -6.27 0.65
CA ASN A 142 -7.66 -5.63 -0.59
C ASN A 142 -7.40 -4.10 -0.55
N LYS A 143 -6.18 -3.74 -0.14
CA LYS A 143 -5.73 -2.38 0.08
C LYS A 143 -5.68 -1.63 -1.24
N TRP A 144 -5.23 -2.28 -2.31
CA TRP A 144 -5.14 -1.68 -3.64
C TRP A 144 -6.14 -2.31 -4.61
N LEU A 145 -6.48 -1.57 -5.66
CA LEU A 145 -7.36 -2.03 -6.75
C LEU A 145 -6.62 -3.04 -7.64
N ASP A 146 -7.33 -4.07 -8.11
CA ASP A 146 -6.79 -5.00 -9.10
C ASP A 146 -6.73 -4.30 -10.48
N GLY A 147 -5.65 -4.53 -11.21
CA GLY A 147 -5.46 -4.04 -12.57
C GLY A 147 -6.11 -4.91 -13.64
N LYS A 148 -6.73 -6.03 -13.25
CA LYS A 148 -7.40 -6.98 -14.15
C LYS A 148 -8.89 -6.72 -14.36
N ASP A 149 -9.44 -5.71 -13.69
CA ASP A 149 -10.83 -5.28 -13.80
C ASP A 149 -11.07 -4.37 -15.02
#